data_AF-A0A7S2XES1-F1
#
_entry.id   AF-A0A7S2XES1-F1
#
_cell.length_a   1.000
_cell.length_b   1.000
_cell.length_c   1.000
_cell.angle_alpha   90.00
_cell.angle_beta   90.00
_cell.angle_gamma   90.00
#
_symmetry.space_group_name_H-M   'P 1'
#
loop_
_entity.id
_entity.type
_entity.pdbx_description
1 polymer ?
#
loop_
_entity_poly.entity_id
_entity_poly.type
_entity_poly.pdbx_seq_one_letter_code
_entity_poly.pdbx_strand_id
1 'polypeptide(L)'
;IHPSIHPSIHRSSTYPSTIHESNPSNPSNPSVRTLTQGTQLNLMTLEDYDIPYGYSPVLLAAETTLAKEPQVVSKTLNALEKGYRFAYENPIRAAEILMSQAKHPSLNDLSFVEASQLSISDKYLTDVVDDEDEDEGIWGAMELNRWSKWVDFLFEKGIIVDRQGVAIPRDAVQVEALFTNEFLPSYTS
;
A
#
# COMPACT_ATOMS: atom_id res chain seq x y z
N ILE A 1 -10.84 30.44 58.89
CA ILE A 1 -11.78 29.38 59.29
C ILE A 1 -12.52 28.97 58.01
N HIS A 2 -12.33 27.72 57.54
CA HIS A 2 -12.97 27.07 56.38
C HIS A 2 -14.52 27.01 56.50
N PRO A 3 -15.35 26.67 55.47
CA PRO A 3 -15.20 25.56 54.48
C PRO A 3 -15.56 25.91 53.01
N SER A 4 -14.92 25.38 51.96
CA SER A 4 -14.99 24.03 51.33
C SER A 4 -16.34 23.65 50.70
N ILE A 5 -16.40 23.58 49.35
CA ILE A 5 -17.17 22.59 48.56
C ILE A 5 -16.38 22.25 47.28
N HIS A 6 -16.09 20.95 47.10
CA HIS A 6 -15.56 20.31 45.89
C HIS A 6 -16.70 19.81 44.98
N PRO A 7 -16.45 19.66 43.66
CA PRO A 7 -17.08 18.60 42.87
C PRO A 7 -16.06 17.51 42.48
N SER A 8 -16.48 16.27 42.71
CA SER A 8 -15.76 15.03 42.45
C SER A 8 -15.68 14.71 40.95
N ILE A 9 -14.48 14.38 40.45
CA ILE A 9 -14.27 13.76 39.14
C ILE A 9 -14.12 12.25 39.37
N HIS A 10 -15.10 11.47 38.92
CA HIS A 10 -14.97 10.01 38.86
C HIS A 10 -13.95 9.63 37.76
N ARG A 11 -12.84 9.02 38.18
CA ARG A 11 -11.97 8.22 37.30
C ARG A 11 -12.50 6.79 37.29
N SER A 12 -12.74 6.23 36.12
CA SER A 12 -12.63 4.79 35.89
C SER A 12 -12.60 4.48 34.38
N SER A 13 -11.44 4.10 33.88
CA SER A 13 -11.25 2.88 33.08
C SER A 13 -9.77 2.81 32.69
N THR A 14 -9.01 2.00 33.42
CA THR A 14 -7.64 1.62 33.12
C THR A 14 -7.68 0.54 32.03
N TYR A 15 -7.32 0.89 30.79
CA TYR A 15 -6.83 -0.09 29.83
C TYR A 15 -5.31 -0.23 30.04
N PRO A 16 -4.77 -1.45 30.19
CA PRO A 16 -3.34 -1.65 30.26
C PRO A 16 -2.73 -1.33 28.88
N SER A 17 -1.83 -0.34 28.84
CA SER A 17 -0.97 -0.07 27.69
C SER A 17 0.09 -1.18 27.63
N THR A 18 -0.26 -2.30 27.02
CA THR A 18 0.73 -3.32 26.64
C THR A 18 1.38 -2.84 25.36
N ILE A 19 2.63 -2.44 25.46
CA ILE A 19 3.49 -2.08 24.33
C ILE A 19 3.72 -3.38 23.57
N HIS A 20 3.05 -3.56 22.43
CA HIS A 20 3.42 -4.62 21.50
C HIS A 20 4.73 -4.21 20.84
N GLU A 21 5.80 -4.87 21.26
CA GLU A 21 7.11 -4.80 20.64
C GLU A 21 6.96 -5.25 19.19
N SER A 22 7.39 -4.40 18.26
CA SER A 22 7.26 -4.58 16.81
C SER A 22 7.78 -5.95 16.36
N ASN A 23 6.97 -6.67 15.59
CA ASN A 23 7.34 -7.92 14.94
C ASN A 23 8.52 -7.67 13.96
N PRO A 24 9.70 -8.30 14.15
CA PRO A 24 10.90 -8.02 13.36
C PRO A 24 10.84 -8.52 11.90
N SER A 25 9.78 -9.24 11.48
CA SER A 25 9.64 -9.74 10.10
C SER A 25 8.93 -8.79 9.13
N ASN A 26 8.49 -7.61 9.57
CA ASN A 26 7.90 -6.60 8.69
C ASN A 26 8.34 -5.20 9.13
N PRO A 27 9.28 -4.52 8.45
CA PRO A 27 9.68 -3.17 8.81
C PRO A 27 8.57 -2.20 8.37
N SER A 28 7.56 -2.09 9.23
CA SER A 28 6.51 -1.08 9.19
C SER A 28 7.17 0.29 9.07
N ASN A 29 7.06 0.88 7.89
CA ASN A 29 7.80 2.06 7.46
C ASN A 29 7.39 3.27 8.31
N PRO A 30 8.23 3.76 9.25
CA PRO A 30 7.95 5.02 9.92
C PRO A 30 7.84 6.09 8.83
N SER A 31 6.86 7.00 8.94
CA SER A 31 6.78 8.12 7.99
C SER A 31 8.15 8.79 7.92
N VAL A 32 8.81 8.73 6.76
CA VAL A 32 10.24 9.08 6.64
C VAL A 32 10.56 10.49 7.15
N ARG A 33 9.60 11.43 7.05
CA ARG A 33 9.70 12.78 7.63
C ARG A 33 9.97 12.79 9.13
N THR A 34 9.50 11.76 9.83
CA THR A 34 9.55 11.66 11.28
C THR A 34 10.92 11.22 11.76
N LEU A 35 11.54 10.28 11.05
CA LEU A 35 12.92 9.87 11.31
C LEU A 35 13.89 11.04 11.12
N THR A 36 13.60 11.96 10.19
CA THR A 36 14.46 13.12 9.94
C THR A 36 14.18 14.31 10.86
N GLN A 37 12.98 14.43 11.44
CA GLN A 37 12.60 15.57 12.30
C GLN A 37 12.57 15.27 13.81
N GLY A 38 12.78 14.01 14.22
CA GLY A 38 12.85 13.63 15.65
C GLY A 38 11.51 13.69 16.39
N THR A 39 10.39 13.78 15.66
CA THR A 39 9.05 13.77 16.25
C THR A 39 8.69 12.35 16.69
N GLN A 40 8.21 12.16 17.91
CA GLN A 40 7.73 10.84 18.33
C GLN A 40 6.33 10.59 17.77
N LEU A 41 6.14 9.49 17.04
CA LEU A 41 4.83 9.05 16.53
C LEU A 41 4.46 7.69 17.11
N ASN A 42 3.16 7.49 17.29
CA ASN A 42 2.58 6.17 17.52
C ASN A 42 2.19 5.61 16.15
N LEU A 43 2.91 4.58 15.70
CA LEU A 43 2.57 3.88 14.47
C LEU A 43 1.53 2.81 14.78
N MET A 44 0.50 2.76 13.94
CA MET A 44 -0.54 1.75 13.97
C MET A 44 -0.67 1.23 12.55
N THR A 45 -0.33 -0.03 12.34
CA THR A 45 -0.48 -0.69 11.05
C THR A 45 -1.86 -1.33 10.94
N LEU A 46 -2.28 -1.65 9.73
CA LEU A 46 -3.53 -2.39 9.52
C LEU A 46 -3.45 -3.80 10.12
N GLU A 47 -2.27 -4.42 10.05
CA GLU A 47 -1.99 -5.76 10.60
C GLU A 47 -2.20 -5.82 12.12
N ASP A 48 -1.89 -4.74 12.85
CA ASP A 48 -2.12 -4.65 14.31
C ASP A 48 -3.60 -4.81 14.72
N TYR A 49 -4.52 -4.69 13.76
CA TYR A 49 -5.97 -4.76 13.97
C TYR A 49 -6.63 -5.89 13.15
N ASP A 50 -5.86 -6.91 12.75
CA ASP A 50 -6.32 -8.04 11.94
C ASP A 50 -6.96 -7.62 10.60
N ILE A 51 -6.54 -6.46 10.06
CA ILE A 51 -7.00 -5.99 8.76
C ILE A 51 -6.05 -6.55 7.70
N PRO A 52 -6.52 -7.41 6.77
CA PRO A 52 -5.66 -7.97 5.74
C PRO A 52 -5.19 -6.88 4.78
N TYR A 53 -4.03 -7.08 4.18
CA TYR A 53 -3.50 -6.12 3.20
C TYR A 53 -4.32 -6.14 1.90
N GLY A 54 -4.80 -4.97 1.49
CA GLY A 54 -5.32 -4.69 0.15
C GLY A 54 -4.30 -3.89 -0.66
N TYR A 55 -4.18 -4.17 -1.97
CA TYR A 55 -3.21 -3.49 -2.83
C TYR A 55 -3.40 -1.96 -2.81
N SER A 56 -2.34 -1.23 -2.44
CA SER A 56 -2.35 0.23 -2.45
C SER A 56 -0.92 0.80 -2.64
N PRO A 57 -0.70 1.70 -3.61
CA PRO A 57 -1.63 2.11 -4.68
C PRO A 57 -1.79 1.03 -5.77
N VAL A 58 -2.79 1.19 -6.65
CA VAL A 58 -3.01 0.33 -7.84
C VAL A 58 -3.13 1.17 -9.10
N LEU A 59 -2.77 0.59 -10.25
CA LEU A 59 -3.06 1.14 -11.57
C LEU A 59 -4.47 0.70 -12.01
N LEU A 60 -5.27 1.66 -12.49
CA LEU A 60 -6.62 1.39 -12.96
C LEU A 60 -6.74 1.75 -14.44
N ALA A 61 -7.36 0.86 -15.22
CA ALA A 61 -7.74 1.10 -16.60
C ALA A 61 -9.21 0.74 -16.80
N ALA A 62 -9.90 1.46 -17.69
CA ALA A 62 -11.25 1.11 -18.07
C ALA A 62 -11.25 -0.15 -18.94
N GLU A 63 -12.25 -1.03 -18.75
CA GLU A 63 -12.42 -2.25 -19.58
C GLU A 63 -12.42 -1.93 -21.09
N THR A 64 -13.00 -0.79 -21.48
CA THR A 64 -12.99 -0.35 -22.88
C THR A 64 -11.59 -0.08 -23.42
N THR A 65 -10.68 0.41 -22.58
CA THR A 65 -9.28 0.65 -22.96
C THR A 65 -8.54 -0.68 -23.09
N LEU A 66 -8.75 -1.61 -22.15
CA LEU A 66 -8.18 -2.96 -22.21
C LEU A 66 -8.61 -3.68 -23.50
N ALA A 67 -9.88 -3.58 -23.88
CA ALA A 67 -10.42 -4.24 -25.07
C ALA A 67 -10.00 -3.57 -26.39
N LYS A 68 -9.95 -2.23 -26.45
CA LYS A 68 -9.70 -1.49 -27.70
C LYS A 68 -8.23 -1.23 -27.98
N GLU A 69 -7.42 -1.09 -26.93
CA GLU A 69 -6.02 -0.67 -27.04
C GLU A 69 -5.06 -1.59 -26.25
N PRO A 70 -5.18 -2.93 -26.34
CA PRO A 70 -4.38 -3.85 -25.52
C PRO A 70 -2.88 -3.67 -25.72
N GLN A 71 -2.45 -3.32 -26.94
CA GLN A 71 -1.03 -3.05 -27.23
C GLN A 71 -0.52 -1.77 -26.56
N VAL A 72 -1.37 -0.75 -26.39
CA VAL A 72 -0.99 0.49 -25.68
C VAL A 72 -0.85 0.19 -24.19
N VAL A 73 -1.76 -0.60 -23.63
CA VAL A 73 -1.71 -1.04 -22.23
C VAL A 73 -0.43 -1.83 -21.96
N SER A 74 -0.15 -2.88 -22.74
CA SER A 74 1.06 -3.70 -22.57
C SER A 74 2.34 -2.88 -22.72
N LYS A 75 2.45 -2.01 -23.74
CA LYS A 75 3.61 -1.11 -23.89
C LYS A 75 3.77 -0.13 -22.73
N THR A 76 2.66 0.38 -22.20
CA THR A 76 2.68 1.28 -21.04
C THR A 76 3.19 0.55 -19.81
N LEU A 77 2.67 -0.65 -19.53
CA LEU A 77 3.13 -1.47 -18.40
C LEU A 77 4.60 -1.86 -18.55
N ASN A 78 5.07 -2.18 -19.76
CA ASN A 78 6.49 -2.43 -20.01
C ASN A 78 7.39 -1.22 -19.70
N ALA A 79 6.95 0.00 -20.06
CA ALA A 79 7.68 1.21 -19.73
C ALA A 79 7.67 1.51 -18.22
N LEU A 80 6.54 1.25 -17.55
CA LEU A 80 6.42 1.41 -16.10
C LEU A 80 7.29 0.43 -15.34
N GLU A 81 7.28 -0.86 -15.70
CA GLU A 81 8.14 -1.87 -15.09
C GLU A 81 9.61 -1.45 -15.16
N LYS A 82 10.09 -1.03 -16.32
CA LYS A 82 11.47 -0.51 -16.48
C LYS A 82 11.77 0.65 -15.55
N GLY A 83 10.81 1.57 -15.35
CA GLY A 83 10.94 2.69 -14.43
C GLY A 83 11.01 2.26 -12.96
N TYR A 84 10.16 1.30 -12.56
CA TYR A 84 10.16 0.77 -11.19
C TYR A 84 11.39 -0.09 -10.90
N ARG A 85 11.84 -0.92 -11.85
CA ARG A 85 13.11 -1.66 -11.74
C ARG A 85 14.30 -0.71 -11.61
N PHE A 86 14.35 0.33 -12.44
CA PHE A 86 15.37 1.38 -12.29
C PHE A 86 15.33 2.02 -10.90
N ALA A 87 14.14 2.29 -10.36
CA ALA A 87 13.97 2.91 -9.05
C ALA A 87 14.27 1.95 -7.88
N TYR A 88 14.06 0.65 -8.07
CA TYR A 88 14.47 -0.41 -7.15
C TYR A 88 16.00 -0.49 -7.06
N GLU A 89 16.68 -0.53 -8.21
CA GLU A 89 18.15 -0.62 -8.30
C GLU A 89 18.86 0.68 -7.91
N ASN A 90 18.24 1.83 -8.19
CA ASN A 90 18.87 3.16 -8.07
C ASN A 90 17.99 4.15 -7.25
N PRO A 91 17.66 3.85 -5.99
CA PRO A 91 16.67 4.62 -5.22
C PRO A 91 17.05 6.10 -5.04
N ILE A 92 18.32 6.40 -4.79
CA ILE A 92 18.80 7.79 -4.66
C ILE A 92 18.61 8.54 -5.99
N ARG A 93 19.01 7.93 -7.10
CA ARG A 93 18.87 8.56 -8.41
C ARG A 93 17.40 8.74 -8.82
N ALA A 94 16.54 7.80 -8.47
CA ALA A 94 15.11 7.90 -8.69
C ALA A 94 14.48 9.06 -7.90
N ALA A 95 14.90 9.28 -6.65
CA ALA A 95 14.47 10.43 -5.84
C ALA A 95 14.84 11.78 -6.48
N GLU A 96 16.08 11.91 -6.98
CA GLU A 96 16.53 13.11 -7.70
C GLU A 96 15.70 13.37 -8.97
N ILE A 97 15.45 12.30 -9.76
CA ILE A 97 14.61 12.39 -10.96
C ILE A 97 13.21 12.86 -10.57
N LEU A 98 12.58 12.23 -9.58
CA LEU A 98 11.24 12.57 -9.11
C LEU A 98 11.14 14.06 -8.74
N MET A 99 12.08 14.57 -7.92
CA MET A 99 12.10 15.98 -7.55
C MET A 99 12.27 16.92 -8.74
N SER A 100 13.17 16.57 -9.66
CA SER A 100 13.44 17.40 -10.85
C SER A 100 12.23 17.50 -11.79
N GLN A 101 11.45 16.41 -11.93
CA GLN A 101 10.35 16.32 -12.89
C GLN A 101 9.02 16.77 -12.29
N ALA A 102 8.67 16.30 -11.09
CA ALA A 102 7.36 16.55 -10.50
C ALA A 102 7.19 18.02 -10.06
N LYS A 103 8.27 18.68 -9.62
CA LYS A 103 8.27 20.09 -9.18
C LYS A 103 7.13 20.44 -8.20
N HIS A 104 6.66 19.46 -7.42
CA HIS A 104 5.57 19.63 -6.49
C HIS A 104 6.09 20.29 -5.19
N PRO A 105 5.38 21.24 -4.57
CA PRO A 105 5.88 21.94 -3.38
C PRO A 105 6.22 21.04 -2.18
N SER A 106 5.61 19.85 -2.09
CA SER A 106 5.92 18.87 -1.03
C SER A 106 7.26 18.13 -1.24
N LEU A 107 7.82 18.21 -2.44
CA LEU A 107 9.08 17.58 -2.86
C LEU A 107 10.19 18.63 -2.88
N ASN A 108 10.41 19.28 -1.74
CA ASN A 108 11.34 20.40 -1.57
C ASN A 108 12.56 20.06 -0.69
N ASP A 109 12.61 18.84 -0.16
CA ASP A 109 13.69 18.33 0.70
C ASP A 109 14.18 17.01 0.10
N LEU A 110 15.39 17.03 -0.47
CA LEU A 110 15.97 15.87 -1.15
C LEU A 110 16.28 14.73 -0.21
N SER A 111 16.82 15.02 0.97
CA SER A 111 17.14 13.98 1.96
C SER A 111 15.87 13.25 2.42
N PHE A 112 14.74 13.97 2.53
CA PHE A 112 13.45 13.33 2.79
C PHE A 112 13.01 12.41 1.64
N VAL A 113 13.10 12.87 0.39
CA VAL A 113 12.65 12.07 -0.78
C VAL A 113 13.55 10.85 -0.97
N GLU A 114 14.88 10.98 -0.81
CA GLU A 114 15.84 9.88 -0.86
C GLU A 114 15.55 8.83 0.22
N ALA A 115 15.38 9.25 1.47
CA ALA A 115 15.05 8.33 2.55
C ALA A 115 13.68 7.67 2.32
N SER A 116 12.72 8.38 1.72
CA SER A 116 11.41 7.81 1.34
C SER A 116 11.59 6.75 0.29
N GLN A 117 12.39 7.02 -0.73
CA GLN A 117 12.63 6.10 -1.83
C GLN A 117 13.36 4.83 -1.37
N LEU A 118 14.38 4.97 -0.51
CA LEU A 118 15.07 3.84 0.11
C LEU A 118 14.14 2.97 0.96
N SER A 119 13.17 3.57 1.65
CA SER A 119 12.27 2.84 2.55
C SER A 119 11.18 2.01 1.86
N ILE A 120 10.96 2.25 0.56
CA ILE A 120 9.91 1.59 -0.24
C ILE A 120 10.44 0.86 -1.47
N SER A 121 11.70 1.07 -1.86
CA SER A 121 12.24 0.50 -3.09
C SER A 121 12.14 -1.01 -3.11
N ASP A 122 12.47 -1.65 -1.99
CA ASP A 122 12.39 -3.10 -1.76
C ASP A 122 10.96 -3.67 -1.89
N LYS A 123 9.93 -2.82 -1.80
CA LYS A 123 8.51 -3.20 -1.88
C LYS A 123 7.92 -3.05 -3.28
N TYR A 124 8.70 -2.60 -4.27
CA TYR A 124 8.19 -2.47 -5.65
C TYR A 124 8.07 -3.80 -6.38
N LEU A 125 8.93 -4.76 -6.04
CA LEU A 125 8.87 -6.12 -6.58
C LEU A 125 8.05 -6.99 -5.65
N THR A 126 7.29 -7.91 -6.23
CA THR A 126 6.48 -8.85 -5.45
C THR A 126 7.33 -10.03 -5.00
N ASP A 127 6.84 -10.80 -4.03
CA ASP A 127 7.48 -12.07 -3.64
C ASP A 127 7.21 -13.20 -4.67
N VAL A 128 6.45 -12.91 -5.74
CA VAL A 128 6.21 -13.83 -6.86
C VAL A 128 7.41 -13.73 -7.79
N VAL A 129 8.07 -14.86 -8.04
CA VAL A 129 9.25 -14.95 -8.91
C VAL A 129 8.85 -15.43 -10.31
N ASP A 130 9.65 -15.08 -11.31
CA ASP A 130 9.52 -15.61 -12.66
C ASP A 130 10.10 -17.04 -12.70
N ASP A 131 9.53 -17.91 -13.54
CA ASP A 131 10.01 -19.30 -13.69
C ASP A 131 11.43 -19.35 -14.30
N GLU A 132 11.85 -18.28 -14.98
CA GLU A 132 13.18 -18.18 -15.59
C GLU A 132 14.25 -17.53 -14.69
N ASP A 133 13.84 -16.68 -13.74
CA ASP A 133 14.72 -15.95 -12.81
C ASP A 133 14.17 -16.02 -11.38
N GLU A 134 14.53 -17.09 -10.66
CA GLU A 134 14.05 -17.40 -9.29
C GLU A 134 14.45 -16.36 -8.23
N ASP A 135 15.37 -15.45 -8.56
CA ASP A 135 15.92 -14.46 -7.63
C ASP A 135 15.28 -13.06 -7.77
N GLU A 136 14.42 -12.83 -8.77
CA GLU A 136 13.83 -11.51 -9.02
C GLU A 136 12.30 -11.53 -9.00
N GLY A 137 11.73 -10.77 -8.07
CA GLY A 137 10.30 -10.56 -7.97
C GLY A 137 9.69 -9.89 -9.21
N ILE A 138 8.46 -10.26 -9.55
CA ILE A 138 7.73 -9.67 -10.67
C ILE A 138 7.13 -8.33 -10.21
N TRP A 139 7.36 -7.26 -10.96
CA TRP A 139 6.71 -5.97 -10.71
C TRP A 139 5.22 -6.02 -11.08
N GLY A 140 4.36 -5.51 -10.19
CA GLY A 140 2.94 -5.27 -10.48
C GLY A 140 2.05 -6.52 -10.51
N ALA A 141 2.60 -7.72 -10.32
CA ALA A 141 1.83 -8.96 -10.28
C ALA A 141 0.83 -8.94 -9.11
N MET A 142 -0.41 -9.34 -9.39
CA MET A 142 -1.46 -9.47 -8.40
C MET A 142 -1.87 -10.93 -8.19
N GLU A 143 -2.16 -11.29 -6.94
CA GLU A 143 -2.50 -12.65 -6.53
C GLU A 143 -3.99 -12.76 -6.19
N LEU A 144 -4.66 -13.79 -6.72
CA LEU A 144 -6.08 -14.04 -6.47
C LEU A 144 -6.38 -14.19 -4.97
N ASN A 145 -5.58 -14.97 -4.25
CA ASN A 145 -5.77 -15.25 -2.82
C ASN A 145 -5.75 -13.96 -1.96
N ARG A 146 -4.90 -12.99 -2.33
CA ARG A 146 -4.80 -11.70 -1.61
C ARG A 146 -6.04 -10.85 -1.84
N TRP A 147 -6.52 -10.79 -3.09
CA TRP A 147 -7.79 -10.16 -3.43
C TRP A 147 -8.97 -10.83 -2.74
N SER A 148 -9.01 -12.17 -2.68
CA SER A 148 -10.08 -12.91 -1.99
C SER A 148 -10.14 -12.54 -0.51
N LYS A 149 -9.01 -12.60 0.20
CA LYS A 149 -8.94 -12.21 1.63
C LYS A 149 -9.40 -10.78 1.88
N TRP A 150 -9.01 -9.86 1.00
CA TRP A 150 -9.43 -8.45 1.11
C TRP A 150 -10.93 -8.28 0.90
N VAL A 151 -11.50 -8.91 -0.14
CA VAL A 151 -12.95 -8.86 -0.41
C VAL A 151 -13.74 -9.53 0.71
N ASP A 152 -13.26 -10.65 1.24
CA ASP A 152 -13.89 -11.36 2.36
C ASP A 152 -13.93 -10.46 3.60
N PHE A 153 -12.83 -9.80 3.94
CA PHE A 153 -12.80 -8.81 5.02
C PHE A 153 -13.80 -7.68 4.81
N LEU A 154 -13.84 -7.07 3.62
CA LEU A 154 -14.79 -5.99 3.32
C LEU A 154 -16.24 -6.45 3.44
N PHE A 155 -16.52 -7.69 3.02
CA PHE A 155 -17.85 -8.30 3.16
C PHE A 155 -18.21 -8.54 4.63
N GLU A 156 -17.32 -9.13 5.43
CA GLU A 156 -17.51 -9.38 6.87
C GLU A 156 -17.74 -8.09 7.66
N LYS A 157 -17.10 -6.98 7.24
CA LYS A 157 -17.30 -5.65 7.83
C LYS A 157 -18.53 -4.91 7.30
N GLY A 158 -19.28 -5.48 6.36
CA GLY A 158 -20.47 -4.86 5.78
C GLY A 158 -20.17 -3.61 4.94
N ILE A 159 -18.96 -3.52 4.37
CA ILE A 159 -18.51 -2.36 3.60
C ILE A 159 -18.99 -2.43 2.14
N ILE A 160 -19.15 -3.65 1.60
CA ILE A 160 -19.55 -3.84 0.21
C ILE A 160 -21.06 -3.60 0.06
N VAL A 161 -21.41 -2.41 -0.43
CA VAL A 161 -22.79 -1.97 -0.68
C VAL A 161 -22.93 -1.38 -2.08
N ASP A 162 -24.14 -1.38 -2.61
CA ASP A 162 -24.48 -0.67 -3.84
C ASP A 162 -24.56 0.85 -3.60
N ARG A 163 -24.89 1.61 -4.66
CA ARG A 163 -25.01 3.07 -4.59
C ARG A 163 -26.15 3.55 -3.68
N GLN A 164 -27.07 2.68 -3.32
CA GLN A 164 -28.20 2.94 -2.44
C GLN A 164 -27.90 2.51 -1.00
N GLY A 165 -26.72 1.93 -0.74
CA GLY A 165 -26.32 1.43 0.58
C GLY A 165 -26.86 0.03 0.90
N VAL A 166 -27.36 -0.70 -0.10
CA VAL A 166 -27.82 -2.09 0.07
C VAL A 166 -26.61 -3.02 -0.02
N ALA A 167 -26.46 -3.91 0.96
CA ALA A 167 -25.37 -4.88 0.98
C ALA A 167 -25.37 -5.77 -0.28
N ILE A 168 -24.20 -5.89 -0.91
CA ILE A 168 -23.98 -6.77 -2.05
C ILE A 168 -23.65 -8.17 -1.51
N PRO A 169 -24.35 -9.23 -1.94
CA PRO A 169 -24.04 -10.60 -1.55
C PRO A 169 -22.60 -10.99 -1.93
N ARG A 170 -21.92 -11.74 -1.06
CA ARG A 170 -20.51 -12.12 -1.29
C ARG A 170 -20.31 -12.89 -2.58
N ASP A 171 -21.22 -13.79 -2.90
CA ASP A 171 -21.23 -14.62 -4.11
C ASP A 171 -21.48 -13.82 -5.40
N ALA A 172 -21.99 -12.59 -5.29
CA ALA A 172 -22.11 -11.67 -6.43
C ALA A 172 -20.78 -11.01 -6.83
N VAL A 173 -19.76 -11.02 -5.96
CA VAL A 173 -18.45 -10.43 -6.25
C VAL A 173 -17.50 -11.50 -6.82
N GLN A 174 -17.23 -11.40 -8.12
CA GLN A 174 -16.24 -12.21 -8.83
C GLN A 174 -14.86 -11.59 -8.64
N VAL A 175 -14.03 -12.21 -7.81
CA VAL A 175 -12.73 -11.65 -7.40
C VAL A 175 -11.74 -11.61 -8.57
N GLU A 176 -11.79 -12.63 -9.43
CA GLU A 176 -10.99 -12.77 -10.65
C GLU A 176 -11.25 -11.64 -11.64
N ALA A 177 -12.42 -11.00 -11.59
CA ALA A 177 -12.75 -9.87 -12.46
C ALA A 177 -12.24 -8.53 -11.91
N LEU A 178 -11.68 -8.48 -10.70
CA LEU A 178 -11.21 -7.25 -10.06
C LEU A 178 -9.80 -6.83 -10.50
N PHE A 179 -9.05 -7.75 -11.12
CA PHE A 179 -7.69 -7.49 -11.58
C PHE A 179 -7.34 -8.36 -12.80
N THR A 180 -6.28 -8.00 -13.51
CA THR A 180 -5.71 -8.82 -14.58
C THR A 180 -4.19 -8.63 -14.63
N ASN A 181 -3.45 -9.73 -14.84
CA ASN A 181 -2.00 -9.72 -15.05
C ASN A 181 -1.64 -9.88 -16.55
N GLU A 182 -2.63 -10.06 -17.44
CA GLU A 182 -2.42 -10.46 -18.84
C GLU A 182 -1.57 -9.48 -19.67
N PHE A 183 -1.49 -8.22 -19.22
CA PHE A 183 -0.76 -7.16 -19.90
C PHE A 183 0.64 -6.89 -19.31
N LEU A 184 1.01 -7.58 -18.23
CA LEU A 184 2.34 -7.44 -17.62
C LEU A 184 3.40 -8.11 -18.49
N PRO A 185 4.62 -7.55 -18.60
CA PRO A 185 5.65 -8.09 -19.50
C PRO A 185 6.02 -9.55 -19.26
N SER A 186 6.15 -10.00 -18.00
CA SER A 186 6.39 -11.41 -17.65
C SER A 186 5.29 -12.38 -18.12
N TYR A 187 4.12 -11.85 -18.49
CA TYR A 187 2.96 -12.65 -18.95
C TYR A 187 2.65 -12.45 -20.45
N THR A 188 3.38 -11.56 -21.13
CA THR A 188 3.24 -11.33 -22.57
C THR A 188 4.40 -11.99 -23.30
N SER A 189 4.16 -13.15 -23.94
CA SER A 189 5.12 -13.84 -24.82
C SER A 189 5.42 -13.10 -26.11
#